data_AF-A0A7S4I6I3-F1
#
_entry.id   AF-A0A7S4I6I3-F1
#
_cell.length_a   1.000
_cell.length_b   1.000
_cell.length_c   1.000
_cell.angle_alpha   90.00
_cell.angle_beta   90.00
_cell.angle_gamma   90.00
#
_symmetry.space_group_name_H-M   'P 1'
#
loop_
_entity.id
_entity.type
_entity.pdbx_description
1 polymer ?
#
loop_
_entity_poly.entity_id
_entity_poly.type
_entity_poly.pdbx_seq_one_letter_code
_entity_poly.pdbx_strand_id
1 'polypeptide(L)'
;MAWFLPSLVAALLAVAVHLSLRRGGGVKKFTDGLSDEETGHQQQPPKPNAVPPLATSDSDSAAARRPYFAIGDLHGDVRCARHWIGRTGLVENFRPESSSSAAAPEEDDPEGWSWNDGVGSALIFVGDYVDKGPTSRQTVELVRALTLRFPDRVTAILGNHELELLRDRSGDGGESRWGWGGYHQLAYASAHPAEYLNYLDDVDEKDEFVVDLLYNASAEVYGLRHHSVAKIAPPPARPAGAEALRGAESYYRAYNMVPITEYMEPRHRELVAERLGVFQRAYLDAYRSDSELGRWMEDRPVMHLSPDGTLFVHGGVSGDAASHLAELAAEAAAE
;
A
#
# COMPACT_ATOMS: atom_id res chain seq x y z
N MET A 1 33.93 15.60 26.55
CA MET A 1 32.61 16.18 26.25
C MET A 1 32.38 16.08 24.76
N ALA A 2 31.62 15.08 24.32
CA ALA A 2 31.23 14.88 22.93
C ALA A 2 29.70 14.88 22.84
N TRP A 3 29.15 15.56 21.85
CA TRP A 3 27.71 15.60 21.60
C TRP A 3 27.30 14.51 20.60
N PHE A 4 26.11 13.94 20.79
CA PHE A 4 25.63 12.75 20.11
C PHE A 4 25.14 13.00 18.67
N LEU A 5 25.33 12.00 17.80
CA LEU A 5 24.61 11.87 16.53
C LEU A 5 23.26 11.16 16.74
N PRO A 6 22.15 11.70 16.20
CA PRO A 6 20.94 10.94 15.89
C PRO A 6 20.83 10.72 14.38
N SER A 7 21.63 9.83 13.79
CA SER A 7 21.60 9.59 12.32
C SER A 7 21.96 8.16 11.86
N LEU A 8 22.21 7.21 12.77
CA LEU A 8 22.66 5.86 12.37
C LEU A 8 21.51 4.87 12.09
N VAL A 9 20.37 4.98 12.76
CA VAL A 9 19.26 4.00 12.64
C VAL A 9 18.57 4.08 11.27
N ALA A 10 18.39 5.28 10.71
CA ALA A 10 17.83 5.46 9.37
C ALA A 10 18.79 5.02 8.25
N ALA A 11 20.10 4.95 8.51
CA ALA A 11 21.11 4.60 7.51
C ALA A 11 21.24 3.08 7.29
N LEU A 12 20.94 2.26 8.31
CA LEU A 12 21.10 0.80 8.24
C LEU A 12 20.06 0.10 7.34
N LEU A 13 18.81 0.59 7.32
CA LEU A 13 17.75 0.07 6.43
C LEU A 13 18.03 0.31 4.94
N ALA A 14 18.82 1.33 4.58
CA ALA A 14 19.16 1.64 3.19
C ALA A 14 20.25 0.72 2.59
N VAL A 15 20.99 -0.04 3.41
CA VAL A 15 22.08 -0.92 2.97
C VAL A 15 21.63 -2.38 2.78
N ALA A 16 20.64 -2.83 3.56
CA ALA A 16 20.19 -4.22 3.58
C ALA A 16 19.60 -4.73 2.25
N VAL A 17 19.13 -3.84 1.37
CA VAL A 17 18.56 -4.20 0.05
C VAL A 17 19.64 -4.59 -0.98
N HIS A 18 20.94 -4.32 -0.73
CA HIS A 18 21.99 -4.54 -1.74
C HIS A 18 22.90 -5.75 -1.50
N LEU A 19 22.73 -6.51 -0.40
CA LEU A 19 23.63 -7.62 -0.03
C LEU A 19 22.91 -8.88 0.49
N SER A 20 22.04 -9.49 -0.32
CA SER A 20 21.75 -10.93 -0.17
C SER A 20 21.61 -11.68 -1.51
N LEU A 21 22.71 -11.67 -2.27
CA LEU A 21 23.03 -12.70 -3.26
C LEU A 21 24.34 -13.41 -2.85
N ARG A 22 24.31 -14.18 -1.75
CA ARG A 22 25.20 -15.37 -1.52
C ARG A 22 24.96 -16.06 -0.16
N ARG A 23 24.48 -17.31 -0.23
CA ARG A 23 24.86 -18.47 0.63
C ARG A 23 24.72 -18.34 2.17
N GLY A 24 23.52 -18.63 2.66
CA GLY A 24 23.17 -19.89 3.36
C GLY A 24 23.95 -20.39 4.59
N GLY A 25 23.20 -20.66 5.67
CA GLY A 25 23.46 -21.77 6.59
C GLY A 25 23.37 -21.47 8.09
N GLY A 26 22.57 -22.26 8.83
CA GLY A 26 23.00 -22.78 10.14
C GLY A 26 22.69 -22.03 11.46
N VAL A 27 21.42 -22.01 11.86
CA VAL A 27 20.93 -22.37 13.23
C VAL A 27 21.98 -22.52 14.37
N LYS A 28 21.92 -21.69 15.45
CA LYS A 28 21.38 -22.04 16.81
C LYS A 28 21.54 -20.94 17.90
N LYS A 29 20.59 -20.92 18.85
CA LYS A 29 20.46 -20.07 20.06
C LYS A 29 21.44 -20.43 21.21
N PHE A 30 21.64 -19.52 22.20
CA PHE A 30 21.18 -19.59 23.62
C PHE A 30 21.97 -18.65 24.60
N THR A 31 21.27 -17.76 25.37
CA THR A 31 21.37 -17.43 26.84
C THR A 31 22.75 -17.21 27.52
N ASP A 32 23.04 -16.39 28.55
CA ASP A 32 22.35 -15.54 29.58
C ASP A 32 23.40 -14.48 30.07
N GLY A 33 23.19 -13.48 30.94
CA GLY A 33 22.03 -12.99 31.73
C GLY A 33 22.48 -12.18 32.99
N LEU A 34 21.53 -11.57 33.72
CA LEU A 34 21.59 -11.02 35.12
C LEU A 34 22.11 -9.58 35.41
N SER A 35 21.15 -8.66 35.55
CA SER A 35 20.79 -7.86 36.75
C SER A 35 21.79 -6.94 37.48
N ASP A 36 21.35 -5.71 37.79
CA ASP A 36 20.90 -5.32 39.15
C ASP A 36 20.35 -3.87 39.21
N GLU A 37 19.53 -3.59 40.23
CA GLU A 37 18.79 -2.33 40.44
C GLU A 37 19.66 -1.17 40.97
N GLU A 38 19.29 0.09 40.70
CA GLU A 38 18.97 1.05 41.79
C GLU A 38 18.24 2.33 41.31
N THR A 39 17.68 3.07 42.27
CA THR A 39 16.57 4.03 42.07
C THR A 39 16.98 5.51 42.04
N GLY A 40 16.17 6.37 41.40
CA GLY A 40 16.31 7.83 41.49
C GLY A 40 15.24 8.63 40.74
N HIS A 41 14.19 9.09 41.43
CA HIS A 41 13.14 9.93 40.83
C HIS A 41 13.56 11.40 40.64
N GLN A 42 13.50 11.90 39.40
CA GLN A 42 13.25 13.31 39.09
C GLN A 42 12.22 13.42 37.95
N GLN A 43 11.29 14.37 38.07
CA GLN A 43 10.17 14.53 37.13
C GLN A 43 10.63 15.23 35.84
N GLN A 44 10.15 14.76 34.68
CA GLN A 44 10.41 15.33 33.36
C GLN A 44 9.11 15.67 32.61
N PRO A 45 9.16 16.60 31.62
CA PRO A 45 8.02 17.01 30.80
C PRO A 45 7.47 15.86 29.92
N PRO A 46 6.26 15.98 29.35
CA PRO A 46 5.58 14.88 28.65
C PRO A 46 6.43 14.33 27.49
N LYS A 47 6.63 13.01 27.52
CA LYS A 47 7.41 12.27 26.51
C LYS A 47 6.59 12.04 25.23
N PRO A 48 7.23 11.88 24.06
CA PRO A 48 6.61 11.25 22.90
C PRO A 48 6.11 9.85 23.29
N ASN A 49 5.05 9.36 22.64
CA ASN A 49 4.46 8.04 22.90
C ASN A 49 5.53 6.95 22.94
N ALA A 50 5.85 6.49 24.15
CA ALA A 50 6.78 5.39 24.35
C ALA A 50 6.09 4.09 23.94
N VAL A 51 6.79 3.24 23.18
CA VAL A 51 6.42 1.84 23.05
C VAL A 51 6.41 1.24 24.47
N PRO A 52 5.32 0.60 24.93
CA PRO A 52 5.32 -0.02 26.24
C PRO A 52 6.34 -1.16 26.27
N PRO A 53 7.05 -1.39 27.39
CA PRO A 53 7.98 -2.50 27.50
C PRO A 53 7.23 -3.83 27.33
N LEU A 54 7.88 -4.83 26.72
CA LEU A 54 7.36 -6.20 26.75
C LEU A 54 7.26 -6.64 28.21
N ALA A 55 6.04 -6.92 28.66
CA ALA A 55 5.82 -7.44 30.01
C ALA A 55 6.33 -8.89 30.09
N THR A 56 7.47 -9.08 30.75
CA THR A 56 7.96 -10.39 31.19
C THR A 56 7.18 -10.85 32.42
N SER A 57 5.92 -11.25 32.20
CA SER A 57 5.12 -11.94 33.22
C SER A 57 5.03 -13.43 32.90
N ASP A 58 5.91 -14.22 33.53
CA ASP A 58 5.66 -15.64 33.77
C ASP A 58 4.44 -15.79 34.70
N SER A 59 3.27 -15.74 34.10
CA SER A 59 2.03 -16.20 34.72
C SER A 59 1.25 -16.99 33.70
N ASP A 60 1.07 -18.27 33.96
CA ASP A 60 0.43 -19.28 33.11
C ASP A 60 -1.09 -19.05 33.03
N SER A 61 -1.49 -17.89 32.48
CA SER A 61 -2.84 -17.62 32.02
C SER A 61 -2.83 -17.76 30.52
N ALA A 62 -3.46 -18.83 30.03
CA ALA A 62 -3.82 -18.96 28.62
C ALA A 62 -4.96 -17.97 28.31
N ALA A 63 -4.65 -16.67 28.33
CA ALA A 63 -5.45 -15.64 27.68
C ALA A 63 -5.59 -16.08 26.22
N ALA A 64 -6.79 -16.50 25.84
CA ALA A 64 -7.02 -17.13 24.55
C ALA A 64 -6.53 -16.19 23.45
N ARG A 65 -5.52 -16.64 22.66
CA ARG A 65 -4.94 -15.85 21.58
C ARG A 65 -6.05 -15.31 20.70
N ARG A 66 -6.19 -13.98 20.65
CA ARG A 66 -7.09 -13.28 19.72
C ARG A 66 -6.80 -13.80 18.31
N PRO A 67 -7.76 -14.41 17.62
CA PRO A 67 -7.52 -14.84 16.24
C PRO A 67 -7.47 -13.62 15.33
N TYR A 68 -6.44 -13.57 14.49
CA TYR A 68 -6.27 -12.54 13.45
C TYR A 68 -6.68 -13.11 12.11
N PHE A 69 -7.49 -12.34 11.39
CA PHE A 69 -7.77 -12.57 9.98
C PHE A 69 -6.91 -11.58 9.21
N ALA A 70 -6.00 -12.07 8.36
CA ALA A 70 -5.15 -11.24 7.52
C ALA A 70 -5.69 -11.24 6.08
N ILE A 71 -5.94 -10.04 5.54
CA ILE A 71 -6.27 -9.84 4.13
C ILE A 71 -5.09 -9.12 3.49
N GLY A 72 -4.38 -9.83 2.61
CA GLY A 72 -3.27 -9.28 1.83
C GLY A 72 -3.76 -8.45 0.64
N ASP A 73 -2.91 -8.33 -0.36
CA ASP A 73 -3.06 -7.41 -1.47
C ASP A 73 -4.47 -7.43 -2.11
N LEU A 74 -5.12 -6.28 -2.12
CA LEU A 74 -6.43 -6.07 -2.73
C LEU A 74 -6.32 -5.57 -4.17
N HIS A 75 -5.21 -4.91 -4.53
CA HIS A 75 -4.89 -4.41 -5.87
C HIS A 75 -6.13 -3.84 -6.58
N GLY A 76 -6.75 -2.85 -5.95
CA GLY A 76 -7.85 -2.07 -6.52
C GLY A 76 -9.16 -2.81 -6.80
N ASP A 77 -9.35 -4.06 -6.36
CA ASP A 77 -10.60 -4.81 -6.55
C ASP A 77 -11.48 -4.82 -5.29
N VAL A 78 -12.44 -3.90 -5.25
CA VAL A 78 -13.37 -3.76 -4.13
C VAL A 78 -14.29 -4.98 -4.03
N ARG A 79 -14.58 -5.68 -5.14
CA ARG A 79 -15.42 -6.89 -5.12
C ARG A 79 -14.68 -8.05 -4.47
N CYS A 80 -13.40 -8.20 -4.80
CA CYS A 80 -12.49 -9.13 -4.14
C CYS A 80 -12.36 -8.82 -2.64
N ALA A 81 -12.15 -7.55 -2.28
CA ALA A 81 -12.12 -7.10 -0.88
C ALA A 81 -13.41 -7.47 -0.14
N ARG A 82 -14.58 -7.08 -0.69
CA ARG A 82 -15.92 -7.39 -0.15
C ARG A 82 -16.15 -8.90 0.00
N HIS A 83 -15.69 -9.72 -0.94
CA HIS A 83 -15.77 -11.17 -0.84
C HIS A 83 -14.95 -11.71 0.34
N TRP A 84 -13.68 -11.32 0.47
CA TRP A 84 -12.81 -11.81 1.54
C TRP A 84 -13.23 -11.33 2.92
N ILE A 85 -13.63 -10.07 3.07
CA ILE A 85 -14.19 -9.52 4.33
C ILE A 85 -15.43 -10.31 4.73
N GLY A 86 -16.37 -10.52 3.81
CA GLY A 86 -17.60 -11.30 4.08
C GLY A 86 -17.30 -12.74 4.51
N ARG A 87 -16.28 -13.37 3.92
CA ARG A 87 -15.83 -14.73 4.31
C ARG A 87 -15.21 -14.83 5.70
N THR A 88 -14.79 -13.72 6.31
CA THR A 88 -14.32 -13.74 7.71
C THR A 88 -15.47 -13.92 8.71
N GLY A 89 -16.69 -13.52 8.35
CA GLY A 89 -17.84 -13.50 9.27
C GLY A 89 -17.71 -12.51 10.44
N LEU A 90 -16.73 -11.60 10.42
CA LEU A 90 -16.43 -10.67 11.51
C LEU A 90 -17.32 -9.42 11.53
N VAL A 91 -17.91 -9.05 10.40
CA VAL A 91 -18.73 -7.85 10.26
C VAL A 91 -20.16 -8.27 9.90
N GLU A 92 -21.09 -8.05 10.83
CA GLU A 92 -22.52 -8.24 10.65
C GLU A 92 -23.13 -7.05 9.90
N ASN A 93 -24.26 -7.27 9.24
CA ASN A 93 -24.94 -6.33 8.33
C ASN A 93 -24.07 -5.86 7.13
N PHE A 94 -22.82 -6.32 7.04
CA PHE A 94 -21.98 -6.20 5.87
C PHE A 94 -22.58 -6.98 4.70
N ARG A 95 -22.81 -6.31 3.56
CA ARG A 95 -23.43 -6.92 2.37
C ARG A 95 -22.37 -7.49 1.42
N PRO A 96 -21.91 -8.75 1.53
CA PRO A 96 -20.97 -9.31 0.55
C PRO A 96 -21.56 -9.21 -0.86
N GLU A 97 -20.70 -8.94 -1.85
CA GLU A 97 -21.10 -8.84 -3.26
C GLU A 97 -21.87 -10.10 -3.69
N SER A 98 -23.12 -9.91 -4.13
CA SER A 98 -23.92 -10.97 -4.74
C SER A 98 -23.64 -11.04 -6.23
N SER A 99 -23.36 -12.24 -6.73
CA SER A 99 -22.67 -12.47 -8.01
C SER A 99 -23.53 -12.25 -9.28
N SER A 100 -24.50 -11.33 -9.27
CA SER A 100 -25.50 -11.23 -10.34
C SER A 100 -26.12 -9.85 -10.61
N SER A 101 -25.53 -8.74 -10.15
CA SER A 101 -26.05 -7.40 -10.42
C SER A 101 -25.00 -6.47 -11.04
N ALA A 102 -25.36 -5.87 -12.17
CA ALA A 102 -24.63 -4.77 -12.80
C ALA A 102 -25.18 -3.38 -12.41
N ALA A 103 -26.20 -3.32 -11.54
CA ALA A 103 -26.56 -2.08 -10.87
C ALA A 103 -25.46 -1.74 -9.86
N ALA A 104 -25.17 -0.45 -9.68
CA ALA A 104 -24.39 0.03 -8.56
C ALA A 104 -24.96 -0.55 -7.26
N PRO A 105 -24.13 -1.01 -6.31
CA PRO A 105 -24.62 -1.45 -5.02
C PRO A 105 -25.43 -0.31 -4.39
N GLU A 106 -26.59 -0.62 -3.81
CA GLU A 106 -27.17 0.25 -2.79
C GLU A 106 -26.06 0.53 -1.77
N GLU A 107 -25.75 1.82 -1.56
CA GLU A 107 -24.65 2.24 -0.70
C GLU A 107 -24.69 1.50 0.64
N ASP A 108 -23.59 0.84 0.99
CA ASP A 108 -23.43 0.33 2.33
C ASP A 108 -23.45 1.50 3.32
N ASP A 109 -24.20 1.35 4.41
CA ASP A 109 -24.15 2.25 5.55
C ASP A 109 -23.17 1.66 6.60
N PRO A 110 -21.95 2.23 6.77
CA PRO A 110 -20.99 1.72 7.73
C PRO A 110 -21.46 1.86 9.19
N GLU A 111 -22.36 2.79 9.49
CA GLU A 111 -22.93 2.95 10.84
C GLU A 111 -23.76 1.72 11.23
N GLY A 112 -24.45 1.11 10.26
CA GLY A 112 -25.25 -0.10 10.42
C GLY A 112 -24.44 -1.39 10.63
N TRP A 113 -23.13 -1.39 10.39
CA TRP A 113 -22.28 -2.57 10.62
C TRP A 113 -22.08 -2.82 12.12
N SER A 114 -22.11 -4.08 12.55
CA SER A 114 -21.71 -4.51 13.91
C SER A 114 -20.59 -5.54 13.86
N TRP A 115 -19.78 -5.62 14.92
CA TRP A 115 -18.68 -6.58 15.01
C TRP A 115 -19.18 -7.89 15.64
N ASN A 116 -19.00 -9.01 14.94
CA ASN A 116 -19.28 -10.34 15.46
C ASN A 116 -18.18 -10.74 16.46
N ASP A 117 -18.45 -10.52 17.74
CA ASP A 117 -17.46 -10.65 18.81
C ASP A 117 -17.21 -12.09 19.28
N GLY A 118 -17.75 -13.10 18.59
CA GLY A 118 -17.88 -14.49 19.06
C GLY A 118 -16.61 -15.19 19.57
N VAL A 119 -15.41 -14.74 19.18
CA VAL A 119 -14.11 -15.21 19.72
C VAL A 119 -13.12 -14.06 19.98
N GLY A 120 -13.58 -12.80 20.06
CA GLY A 120 -12.72 -11.66 20.37
C GLY A 120 -11.66 -11.33 19.31
N SER A 121 -11.94 -11.59 18.03
CA SER A 121 -11.03 -11.48 16.87
C SER A 121 -10.53 -10.05 16.56
N ALA A 122 -9.58 -9.97 15.62
CA ALA A 122 -9.24 -8.76 14.85
C ALA A 122 -9.02 -9.06 13.35
N LEU A 123 -9.15 -8.03 12.52
CA LEU A 123 -8.90 -8.03 11.07
C LEU A 123 -7.70 -7.13 10.76
N ILE A 124 -6.73 -7.65 10.02
CA ILE A 124 -5.52 -6.93 9.59
C ILE A 124 -5.50 -6.88 8.07
N PHE A 125 -5.54 -5.68 7.50
CA PHE A 125 -5.25 -5.43 6.10
C PHE A 125 -3.74 -5.22 5.94
N VAL A 126 -3.12 -5.95 5.01
CA VAL A 126 -1.65 -6.10 4.90
C VAL A 126 -1.09 -5.34 3.68
N GLY A 127 -1.64 -4.16 3.38
CA GLY A 127 -1.20 -3.27 2.31
C GLY A 127 -1.71 -3.61 0.91
N ASP A 128 -1.27 -2.83 -0.07
CA ASP A 128 -1.57 -2.96 -1.50
C ASP A 128 -3.08 -2.91 -1.79
N TYR A 129 -3.68 -1.77 -1.44
CA TYR A 129 -5.07 -1.40 -1.66
C TYR A 129 -5.30 -0.81 -3.04
N VAL A 130 -4.31 -0.11 -3.57
CA VAL A 130 -4.38 0.61 -4.85
C VAL A 130 -3.80 -0.19 -6.02
N ASP A 131 -4.03 0.35 -7.23
CA ASP A 131 -3.48 -0.10 -8.52
C ASP A 131 -4.04 -1.41 -9.08
N LYS A 132 -3.84 -1.60 -10.39
CA LYS A 132 -4.20 -2.80 -11.19
C LYS A 132 -5.72 -3.07 -11.31
N GLY A 133 -6.47 -3.07 -10.23
CA GLY A 133 -7.90 -3.37 -10.20
C GLY A 133 -8.79 -2.26 -10.80
N PRO A 134 -10.10 -2.53 -10.89
CA PRO A 134 -11.07 -1.65 -11.53
C PRO A 134 -11.67 -0.57 -10.62
N THR A 135 -11.28 -0.50 -9.35
CA THR A 135 -11.99 0.20 -8.25
C THR A 135 -11.05 0.57 -7.07
N SER A 136 -9.88 1.17 -7.31
CA SER A 136 -8.94 1.42 -6.19
C SER A 136 -9.49 2.41 -5.17
N ARG A 137 -10.20 3.44 -5.65
CA ARG A 137 -10.84 4.43 -4.78
C ARG A 137 -11.79 3.76 -3.79
N GLN A 138 -12.70 2.92 -4.30
CA GLN A 138 -13.69 2.22 -3.48
C GLN A 138 -13.04 1.17 -2.58
N THR A 139 -11.95 0.54 -3.02
CA THR A 139 -11.14 -0.36 -2.16
C THR A 139 -10.58 0.39 -0.95
N VAL A 140 -9.96 1.56 -1.17
CA VAL A 140 -9.43 2.38 -0.07
C VAL A 140 -10.55 2.94 0.80
N GLU A 141 -11.65 3.43 0.23
CA GLU A 141 -12.83 3.92 0.96
C GLU A 141 -13.44 2.82 1.86
N LEU A 142 -13.52 1.57 1.38
CA LEU A 142 -13.99 0.41 2.15
C LEU A 142 -13.06 0.04 3.32
N VAL A 143 -11.74 -0.07 3.06
CA VAL A 143 -10.75 -0.35 4.11
C VAL A 143 -10.75 0.77 5.15
N ARG A 144 -10.84 2.02 4.70
CA ARG A 144 -10.98 3.21 5.55
C ARG A 144 -12.22 3.13 6.42
N ALA A 145 -13.40 2.91 5.84
CA ALA A 145 -14.66 2.80 6.57
C ALA A 145 -14.57 1.74 7.68
N LEU A 146 -13.99 0.57 7.41
CA LEU A 146 -13.79 -0.47 8.41
C LEU A 146 -12.83 -0.06 9.55
N THR A 147 -11.71 0.62 9.24
CA THR A 147 -10.79 1.13 10.28
C THR A 147 -11.41 2.24 11.14
N LEU A 148 -12.29 3.06 10.58
CA LEU A 148 -12.99 4.11 11.33
C LEU A 148 -14.13 3.54 12.17
N ARG A 149 -14.86 2.54 11.64
CA ARG A 149 -16.00 1.92 12.31
C ARG A 149 -15.59 1.01 13.47
N PHE A 150 -14.41 0.37 13.38
CA PHE A 150 -13.92 -0.61 14.35
C PHE A 150 -12.43 -0.44 14.71
N PRO A 151 -12.00 0.72 15.24
CA PRO A 151 -10.58 1.05 15.42
C PRO A 151 -9.81 0.05 16.33
N ASP A 152 -10.46 -0.55 17.33
CA ASP A 152 -9.84 -1.53 18.23
C ASP A 152 -9.76 -2.97 17.66
N ARG A 153 -10.30 -3.18 16.45
CA ARG A 153 -10.48 -4.49 15.82
C ARG A 153 -9.97 -4.57 14.38
N VAL A 154 -9.90 -3.45 13.66
CA VAL A 154 -9.45 -3.39 12.27
C VAL A 154 -8.19 -2.53 12.20
N THR A 155 -7.07 -3.14 11.81
CA THR A 155 -5.83 -2.41 11.48
C THR A 155 -5.57 -2.52 9.98
N ALA A 156 -5.09 -1.43 9.38
CA ALA A 156 -4.58 -1.42 8.01
C ALA A 156 -3.15 -0.88 8.03
N ILE A 157 -2.21 -1.64 7.45
CA ILE A 157 -0.81 -1.20 7.27
C ILE A 157 -0.56 -0.79 5.81
N LEU A 158 0.51 -0.05 5.54
CA LEU A 158 0.87 0.34 4.17
C LEU A 158 1.61 -0.78 3.43
N GLY A 159 1.23 -1.01 2.16
CA GLY A 159 2.00 -1.80 1.20
C GLY A 159 3.01 -0.95 0.43
N ASN A 160 3.76 -1.57 -0.48
CA ASN A 160 4.70 -0.79 -1.29
C ASN A 160 3.98 0.10 -2.31
N HIS A 161 2.78 -0.29 -2.77
CA HIS A 161 2.00 0.52 -3.70
C HIS A 161 1.53 1.83 -3.05
N GLU A 162 1.02 1.79 -1.81
CA GLU A 162 0.67 3.03 -1.09
C GLU A 162 1.91 3.89 -0.81
N LEU A 163 3.03 3.31 -0.36
CA LEU A 163 4.25 4.09 -0.06
C LEU A 163 4.77 4.86 -1.28
N GLU A 164 4.73 4.25 -2.46
CA GLU A 164 5.15 4.89 -3.70
C GLU A 164 4.13 5.94 -4.17
N LEU A 165 2.82 5.69 -4.01
CA LEU A 165 1.76 6.68 -4.24
C LEU A 165 1.91 7.92 -3.33
N LEU A 166 2.11 7.71 -2.02
CA LEU A 166 2.30 8.78 -1.04
C LEU A 166 3.54 9.65 -1.33
N ARG A 167 4.56 9.08 -1.98
CA ARG A 167 5.75 9.81 -2.45
C ARG A 167 5.48 10.64 -3.70
N ASP A 168 4.58 10.18 -4.57
CA ASP A 168 4.40 10.70 -5.93
C ASP A 168 3.26 11.73 -6.07
N ARG A 169 2.24 11.65 -5.21
CA ARG A 169 1.03 12.50 -5.18
C ARG A 169 1.25 14.02 -5.09
N SER A 170 2.44 14.49 -4.72
CA SER A 170 2.72 15.94 -4.66
C SER A 170 2.75 16.57 -6.05
N GLY A 171 2.98 15.78 -7.10
CA GLY A 171 3.02 16.24 -8.49
C GLY A 171 4.17 17.22 -8.80
N ASP A 172 5.06 17.46 -7.83
CA ASP A 172 6.17 18.41 -7.95
C ASP A 172 7.24 17.99 -8.97
N GLY A 173 7.21 16.72 -9.41
CA GLY A 173 8.16 16.16 -10.36
C GLY A 173 9.60 16.23 -9.86
N GLY A 174 9.80 16.40 -8.55
CA GLY A 174 11.11 16.34 -7.93
C GLY A 174 11.78 15.05 -8.36
N GLU A 175 13.04 15.13 -8.82
CA GLU A 175 13.77 13.99 -9.35
C GLU A 175 13.57 12.81 -8.40
N SER A 176 12.76 11.83 -8.83
CA SER A 176 12.64 10.60 -8.04
C SER A 176 14.06 10.06 -7.87
N ARG A 177 14.34 9.35 -6.78
CA ARG A 177 15.68 8.80 -6.50
C ARG A 177 16.28 7.97 -7.66
N TRP A 178 15.44 7.63 -8.62
CA TRP A 178 15.67 6.85 -9.82
C TRP A 178 15.76 7.65 -11.14
N GLY A 179 15.55 8.97 -11.12
CA GLY A 179 15.61 9.85 -12.31
C GLY A 179 14.34 9.90 -13.17
N TRP A 180 13.23 9.33 -12.71
CA TRP A 180 11.95 9.25 -13.43
C TRP A 180 10.95 10.31 -12.98
N GLY A 181 9.95 10.58 -13.83
CA GLY A 181 8.74 11.30 -13.47
C GLY A 181 7.75 10.46 -12.64
N GLY A 182 8.24 9.79 -11.59
CA GLY A 182 7.41 9.09 -10.59
C GLY A 182 7.10 7.60 -10.84
N TYR A 183 6.90 6.86 -9.74
CA TYR A 183 6.34 5.49 -9.73
C TYR A 183 4.87 5.45 -10.13
N HIS A 184 4.12 6.55 -10.12
CA HIS A 184 2.76 6.53 -10.67
C HIS A 184 2.76 6.02 -12.14
N GLN A 185 3.83 6.26 -12.91
CA GLN A 185 4.01 5.67 -14.26
C GLN A 185 4.24 4.13 -14.27
N LEU A 186 4.56 3.53 -13.12
CA LEU A 186 4.62 2.08 -12.84
C LEU A 186 3.32 1.57 -12.18
N ALA A 187 2.66 2.36 -11.35
CA ALA A 187 1.37 2.07 -10.72
C ALA A 187 0.27 1.77 -11.77
N TYR A 188 0.15 2.66 -12.77
CA TYR A 188 -0.78 2.48 -13.90
C TYR A 188 -0.30 1.45 -14.94
N ALA A 189 0.77 0.69 -14.66
CA ALA A 189 1.36 -0.22 -15.63
C ALA A 189 0.46 -1.38 -16.07
N SER A 190 -0.56 -1.67 -15.27
CA SER A 190 -1.54 -2.75 -15.48
C SER A 190 -2.93 -2.39 -14.94
N ALA A 191 -3.26 -1.09 -14.81
CA ALA A 191 -4.58 -0.65 -14.34
C ALA A 191 -5.69 -1.17 -15.25
N HIS A 192 -6.78 -1.67 -14.68
CA HIS A 192 -7.95 -2.11 -15.43
C HIS A 192 -8.66 -0.89 -16.06
N PRO A 193 -9.08 -0.91 -17.34
CA PRO A 193 -9.66 0.26 -18.01
C PRO A 193 -10.83 0.93 -17.27
N ALA A 194 -11.65 0.16 -16.55
CA ALA A 194 -12.74 0.70 -15.71
C ALA A 194 -12.28 1.66 -14.60
N GLU A 195 -11.03 1.54 -14.13
CA GLU A 195 -10.49 2.39 -13.06
C GLU A 195 -10.55 3.89 -13.41
N TYR A 196 -10.45 4.18 -14.71
CA TYR A 196 -10.53 5.51 -15.30
C TYR A 196 -11.74 6.32 -14.80
N LEU A 197 -12.91 5.68 -14.63
CA LEU A 197 -14.16 6.35 -14.30
C LEU A 197 -14.31 6.67 -12.80
N ASN A 198 -13.53 6.05 -11.91
CA ASN A 198 -13.72 6.19 -10.46
C ASN A 198 -13.21 7.52 -9.87
N TYR A 199 -12.46 8.30 -10.65
CA TYR A 199 -11.82 9.54 -10.21
C TYR A 199 -12.33 10.77 -10.97
N LEU A 200 -13.32 10.62 -11.86
CA LEU A 200 -13.89 11.73 -12.63
C LEU A 200 -15.29 12.05 -12.09
N ASP A 201 -15.51 13.29 -11.67
CA ASP A 201 -16.80 13.73 -11.14
C ASP A 201 -17.84 13.99 -12.27
N ASP A 202 -17.39 14.60 -13.38
CA ASP A 202 -18.21 14.96 -14.55
C ASP A 202 -17.88 14.06 -15.76
N VAL A 203 -18.28 12.78 -15.71
CA VAL A 203 -18.11 11.81 -16.82
C VAL A 203 -19.01 12.17 -18.00
N ASP A 204 -18.45 12.28 -19.21
CA ASP A 204 -19.20 12.52 -20.46
C ASP A 204 -19.06 11.39 -21.51
N GLU A 205 -19.77 11.50 -22.64
CA GLU A 205 -19.72 10.50 -23.74
C GLU A 205 -18.29 10.25 -24.29
N LYS A 206 -17.36 11.21 -24.13
CA LYS A 206 -15.96 11.03 -24.55
C LYS A 206 -15.21 10.15 -23.55
N ASP A 207 -15.56 10.19 -22.27
CA ASP A 207 -14.97 9.34 -21.25
C ASP A 207 -15.38 7.88 -21.44
N GLU A 208 -16.66 7.63 -21.72
CA GLU A 208 -17.14 6.31 -22.13
C GLU A 208 -16.41 5.80 -23.38
N PHE A 209 -16.25 6.66 -24.41
CA PHE A 209 -15.51 6.32 -25.62
C PHE A 209 -14.01 6.06 -25.37
N VAL A 210 -13.38 6.78 -24.43
CA VAL A 210 -11.98 6.52 -24.02
C VAL A 210 -11.86 5.17 -23.32
N VAL A 211 -12.82 4.79 -22.48
CA VAL A 211 -12.86 3.47 -21.84
C VAL A 211 -12.99 2.35 -22.88
N ASP A 212 -13.87 2.50 -23.88
CA ASP A 212 -13.98 1.56 -25.00
C ASP A 212 -12.67 1.43 -25.79
N LEU A 213 -11.99 2.55 -26.08
CA LEU A 213 -10.68 2.54 -26.72
C LEU A 213 -9.62 1.82 -25.88
N LEU A 214 -9.62 2.04 -24.56
CA LEU A 214 -8.70 1.38 -23.61
C LEU A 214 -8.95 -0.13 -23.52
N TYR A 215 -10.20 -0.59 -23.53
CA TYR A 215 -10.52 -2.03 -23.58
C TYR A 215 -10.05 -2.67 -24.88
N ASN A 216 -10.34 -2.04 -26.04
CA ASN A 216 -9.89 -2.54 -27.34
C ASN A 216 -8.37 -2.63 -27.43
N ALA A 217 -7.65 -1.58 -26.99
CA ALA A 217 -6.20 -1.58 -26.94
C ALA A 217 -5.64 -2.62 -25.95
N SER A 218 -6.30 -2.83 -24.80
CA SER A 218 -5.93 -3.87 -23.84
C SER A 218 -6.04 -5.27 -24.45
N ALA A 219 -7.11 -5.54 -25.22
CA ALA A 219 -7.26 -6.80 -25.94
C ALA A 219 -6.14 -7.04 -26.97
N GLU A 220 -5.73 -6.00 -27.71
CA GLU A 220 -4.58 -6.07 -28.62
C GLU A 220 -3.26 -6.31 -27.86
N VAL A 221 -3.01 -5.58 -26.76
CA VAL A 221 -1.86 -5.76 -25.87
C VAL A 221 -1.73 -7.20 -25.38
N TYR A 222 -2.83 -7.83 -24.96
CA TYR A 222 -2.83 -9.24 -24.54
C TYR A 222 -2.64 -10.19 -25.74
N GLY A 223 -3.29 -9.94 -26.87
CA GLY A 223 -3.14 -10.72 -28.10
C GLY A 223 -1.71 -10.76 -28.62
N LEU A 224 -1.01 -9.63 -28.55
CA LEU A 224 0.42 -9.48 -28.90
C LEU A 224 1.38 -9.93 -27.80
N ARG A 225 0.88 -10.32 -26.62
CA ARG A 225 1.67 -10.63 -25.40
C ARG A 225 2.53 -9.47 -24.90
N HIS A 226 2.14 -8.23 -25.20
CA HIS A 226 2.83 -7.00 -24.81
C HIS A 226 2.46 -6.48 -23.40
N HIS A 227 1.70 -7.25 -22.61
CA HIS A 227 1.24 -6.86 -21.27
C HIS A 227 2.36 -6.51 -20.27
N SER A 228 3.59 -7.00 -20.47
CA SER A 228 4.75 -6.58 -19.67
C SER A 228 5.25 -5.17 -20.02
N VAL A 229 5.10 -4.74 -21.28
CA VAL A 229 5.68 -3.50 -21.81
C VAL A 229 4.67 -2.37 -22.02
N ALA A 230 3.41 -2.69 -22.33
CA ALA A 230 2.34 -1.69 -22.48
C ALA A 230 1.97 -1.05 -21.13
N LYS A 231 1.60 0.24 -21.11
CA LYS A 231 1.26 1.01 -19.91
C LYS A 231 0.04 1.90 -20.13
N ILE A 232 -0.94 1.89 -19.22
CA ILE A 232 -2.10 2.80 -19.25
C ILE A 232 -1.71 4.13 -18.57
N ALA A 233 -0.80 4.85 -19.20
CA ALA A 233 -0.33 6.15 -18.74
C ALA A 233 -0.35 7.12 -19.92
N PRO A 234 -0.54 8.43 -19.68
CA PRO A 234 -0.35 9.43 -20.73
C PRO A 234 1.09 9.33 -21.26
N PRO A 235 1.31 9.53 -22.57
CA PRO A 235 2.66 9.59 -23.12
C PRO A 235 3.45 10.71 -22.43
N PRO A 236 4.79 10.57 -22.30
CA PRO A 236 5.62 11.56 -21.65
C PRO A 236 5.45 12.90 -22.36
N ALA A 237 5.11 13.95 -21.60
CA ALA A 237 4.95 15.28 -22.15
C ALA A 237 6.22 15.68 -22.92
N ARG A 238 6.09 15.98 -24.22
CA ARG A 238 7.23 16.44 -25.02
C ARG A 238 7.74 17.73 -24.38
N PRO A 239 8.99 17.75 -23.86
CA PRO A 239 9.47 18.90 -23.13
C PRO A 239 9.67 20.09 -24.06
N ALA A 240 9.33 21.28 -23.56
CA ALA A 240 9.62 22.53 -24.22
C ALA A 240 11.13 22.87 -24.12
N GLY A 241 11.94 22.20 -24.94
CA GLY A 241 13.38 22.47 -25.07
C GLY A 241 14.26 21.23 -25.02
N ALA A 242 15.46 21.35 -25.62
CA ALA A 242 16.37 20.23 -25.86
C ALA A 242 16.96 19.59 -24.59
N GLU A 243 16.87 20.25 -23.43
CA GLU A 243 17.53 19.82 -22.20
C GLU A 243 16.70 18.80 -21.42
N ALA A 244 15.38 19.00 -21.35
CA ALA A 244 14.45 18.10 -20.68
C ALA A 244 14.06 16.86 -21.53
N LEU A 245 14.45 16.81 -22.82
CA LEU A 245 14.32 15.60 -23.67
C LEU A 245 14.96 14.35 -23.02
N ARG A 246 15.92 14.53 -22.11
CA ARG A 246 16.62 13.44 -21.42
C ARG A 246 15.84 12.78 -20.28
N GLY A 247 14.78 13.40 -19.75
CA GLY A 247 14.04 12.86 -18.59
C GLY A 247 12.85 11.98 -18.95
N ALA A 248 12.08 12.35 -19.98
CA ALA A 248 10.79 11.72 -20.27
C ALA A 248 10.85 10.75 -21.46
N GLU A 249 11.70 11.04 -22.47
CA GLU A 249 11.96 10.13 -23.59
C GLU A 249 12.90 8.97 -23.22
N SER A 250 13.59 9.08 -22.08
CA SER A 250 14.49 8.06 -21.56
C SER A 250 13.78 6.91 -20.85
N TYR A 251 12.66 7.13 -20.15
CA TYR A 251 11.96 6.09 -19.37
C TYR A 251 11.42 4.95 -20.25
N TYR A 252 10.58 5.27 -21.23
CA TYR A 252 10.01 4.29 -22.16
C TYR A 252 11.10 3.56 -22.97
N ARG A 253 12.21 4.23 -23.31
CA ARG A 253 13.37 3.59 -23.97
C ARG A 253 14.23 2.74 -23.03
N ALA A 254 14.45 3.16 -21.78
CA ALA A 254 15.32 2.47 -20.82
C ALA A 254 14.74 1.16 -20.32
N TYR A 255 13.41 1.09 -20.17
CA TYR A 255 12.69 -0.12 -19.76
C TYR A 255 11.91 -0.80 -20.88
N ASN A 256 12.09 -0.37 -22.13
CA ASN A 256 11.40 -0.91 -23.30
C ASN A 256 9.86 -0.96 -23.12
N MET A 257 9.30 0.09 -22.52
CA MET A 257 7.86 0.25 -22.33
C MET A 257 7.22 0.99 -23.50
N VAL A 258 5.89 0.87 -23.62
CA VAL A 258 5.09 1.49 -24.69
C VAL A 258 3.80 2.06 -24.10
N PRO A 259 3.41 3.33 -24.36
CA PRO A 259 2.12 3.83 -23.89
C PRO A 259 0.98 3.15 -24.65
N ILE A 260 -0.14 2.87 -23.98
CA ILE A 260 -1.26 2.11 -24.57
C ILE A 260 -1.84 2.78 -25.83
N THR A 261 -1.66 4.10 -25.99
CA THR A 261 -2.02 4.86 -27.19
C THR A 261 -1.34 4.37 -28.47
N GLU A 262 -0.21 3.64 -28.40
CA GLU A 262 0.40 3.05 -29.60
C GLU A 262 -0.41 1.89 -30.20
N TYR A 263 -1.29 1.26 -29.40
CA TYR A 263 -2.23 0.20 -29.80
C TYR A 263 -3.59 0.78 -30.22
N MET A 264 -3.60 2.02 -30.71
CA MET A 264 -4.79 2.75 -31.11
C MET A 264 -4.58 3.44 -32.46
N GLU A 265 -5.67 3.60 -33.21
CA GLU A 265 -5.67 4.38 -34.45
C GLU A 265 -5.16 5.82 -34.20
N PRO A 266 -4.30 6.38 -35.06
CA PRO A 266 -3.68 7.69 -34.84
C PRO A 266 -4.63 8.83 -34.47
N ARG A 267 -5.85 8.84 -35.03
CA ARG A 267 -6.89 9.84 -34.77
C ARG A 267 -7.43 9.88 -33.34
N HIS A 268 -7.26 8.81 -32.56
CA HIS A 268 -7.75 8.73 -31.18
C HIS A 268 -6.66 8.98 -30.13
N ARG A 269 -5.38 8.94 -30.53
CA ARG A 269 -4.23 8.97 -29.60
C ARG A 269 -4.14 10.26 -28.79
N GLU A 270 -4.41 11.39 -29.43
CA GLU A 270 -4.35 12.72 -28.78
C GLU A 270 -5.44 12.86 -27.71
N LEU A 271 -6.68 12.48 -28.03
CA LEU A 271 -7.80 12.45 -27.08
C LEU A 271 -7.49 11.54 -25.87
N VAL A 272 -7.06 10.30 -26.12
CA VAL A 272 -6.76 9.35 -25.02
C VAL A 272 -5.57 9.83 -24.20
N ALA A 273 -4.54 10.42 -24.80
CA ALA A 273 -3.40 10.98 -24.08
C ALA A 273 -3.82 12.16 -23.17
N GLU A 274 -4.66 13.07 -23.66
CA GLU A 274 -5.21 14.18 -22.87
C GLU A 274 -6.02 13.65 -21.68
N ARG A 275 -6.97 12.75 -21.95
CA ARG A 275 -7.89 12.18 -20.95
C ARG A 275 -7.19 11.31 -19.91
N LEU A 276 -6.21 10.49 -20.29
CA LEU A 276 -5.34 9.79 -19.32
C LEU A 276 -4.54 10.76 -18.44
N GLY A 277 -4.18 11.94 -18.95
CA GLY A 277 -3.57 13.00 -18.15
C GLY A 277 -4.55 13.66 -17.17
N VAL A 278 -5.85 13.76 -17.50
CA VAL A 278 -6.90 14.20 -16.58
C VAL A 278 -7.10 13.18 -15.45
N PHE A 279 -7.31 11.91 -15.81
CA PHE A 279 -7.44 10.80 -14.85
C PHE A 279 -6.24 10.71 -13.91
N GLN A 280 -5.01 10.77 -14.44
CA GLN A 280 -3.79 10.72 -13.62
C GLN A 280 -3.73 11.85 -12.59
N ARG A 281 -4.13 13.08 -12.93
CA ARG A 281 -4.18 14.18 -11.96
C ARG A 281 -5.26 13.91 -10.91
N ALA A 282 -6.46 13.54 -11.32
CA ALA A 282 -7.57 13.28 -10.39
C ALA A 282 -7.27 12.13 -9.41
N TYR A 283 -6.60 11.06 -9.87
CA TYR A 283 -6.09 9.99 -9.01
C TYR A 283 -5.08 10.53 -7.98
N LEU A 284 -4.06 11.28 -8.40
CA LEU A 284 -3.06 11.82 -7.47
C LEU A 284 -3.67 12.84 -6.50
N ASP A 285 -4.58 13.69 -6.99
CA ASP A 285 -5.30 14.70 -6.21
C ASP A 285 -6.15 14.06 -5.10
N ALA A 286 -6.78 12.90 -5.37
CA ALA A 286 -7.55 12.14 -4.39
C ALA A 286 -6.74 11.62 -3.19
N TYR A 287 -5.41 11.53 -3.31
CA TYR A 287 -4.51 11.06 -2.24
C TYR A 287 -3.56 12.12 -1.66
N ARG A 288 -3.68 13.39 -2.07
CA ARG A 288 -2.89 14.51 -1.50
C ARG A 288 -3.01 14.61 0.02
N SER A 289 -2.00 15.14 0.70
CA SER A 289 -2.01 15.39 2.16
C SER A 289 -3.15 16.30 2.65
N ASP A 290 -3.77 17.09 1.76
CA ASP A 290 -4.96 17.90 2.05
C ASP A 290 -6.29 17.21 1.71
N SER A 291 -6.28 16.00 1.11
CA SER A 291 -7.47 15.18 0.82
C SER A 291 -7.88 14.28 2.01
N GLU A 292 -9.08 13.72 1.96
CA GLU A 292 -9.59 12.81 3.00
C GLU A 292 -8.89 11.43 2.98
N LEU A 293 -8.69 10.83 1.80
CA LEU A 293 -8.01 9.54 1.67
C LEU A 293 -6.51 9.67 1.91
N GLY A 294 -5.90 10.77 1.43
CA GLY A 294 -4.48 11.04 1.63
C GLY A 294 -4.07 11.18 3.09
N ARG A 295 -4.85 11.93 3.89
CA ARG A 295 -4.63 12.02 5.35
C ARG A 295 -4.81 10.69 6.06
N TRP A 296 -5.86 9.94 5.71
CA TRP A 296 -6.09 8.62 6.29
C TRP A 296 -4.93 7.65 5.98
N MET A 297 -4.40 7.69 4.76
CA MET A 297 -3.31 6.84 4.29
C MET A 297 -1.96 7.25 4.91
N GLU A 298 -1.70 8.55 5.11
CA GLU A 298 -0.54 9.05 5.89
C GLU A 298 -0.52 8.53 7.33
N ASP A 299 -1.68 8.44 7.97
CA ASP A 299 -1.85 7.96 9.34
C ASP A 299 -1.82 6.41 9.46
N ARG A 300 -1.45 5.66 8.42
CA ARG A 300 -1.31 4.19 8.49
C ARG A 300 0.15 3.79 8.78
N PRO A 301 0.39 2.85 9.71
CA PRO A 301 1.75 2.36 9.96
C PRO A 301 2.22 1.43 8.82
N VAL A 302 3.53 1.28 8.65
CA VAL A 302 4.12 0.32 7.68
C VAL A 302 4.20 -1.12 8.22
N MET A 303 3.96 -1.31 9.51
CA MET A 303 3.97 -2.60 10.19
C MET A 303 3.07 -2.56 11.42
N HIS A 304 2.57 -3.71 11.87
CA HIS A 304 1.77 -3.82 13.09
C HIS A 304 2.29 -4.97 13.95
N LEU A 305 2.63 -4.68 15.21
CA LEU A 305 2.93 -5.69 16.21
C LEU A 305 1.69 -5.88 17.10
N SER A 306 1.15 -7.10 17.11
CA SER A 306 -0.04 -7.43 17.89
C SER A 306 0.29 -7.67 19.38
N PRO A 307 -0.71 -7.58 20.29
CA PRO A 307 -0.49 -7.78 21.73
C PRO A 307 0.05 -9.18 22.12
N ASP A 308 -0.14 -10.21 21.28
CA ASP A 308 0.41 -11.55 21.49
C ASP A 308 1.73 -11.82 20.73
N GLY A 309 2.37 -10.75 20.24
CA GLY A 309 3.69 -10.78 19.63
C GLY A 309 3.74 -11.11 18.14
N THR A 310 2.60 -11.14 17.43
CA THR A 310 2.58 -11.40 15.99
C THR A 310 2.91 -10.12 15.22
N LEU A 311 3.99 -10.14 14.44
CA LEU A 311 4.40 -9.02 13.59
C LEU A 311 3.82 -9.17 12.18
N PHE A 312 3.06 -8.17 11.73
CA PHE A 312 2.52 -8.03 10.38
C PHE A 312 3.32 -6.99 9.61
N VAL A 313 3.86 -7.38 8.45
CA VAL A 313 4.59 -6.53 7.50
C VAL A 313 4.16 -6.92 6.10
N HIS A 314 3.89 -5.93 5.24
CA HIS A 314 3.62 -6.18 3.82
C HIS A 314 4.84 -6.83 3.14
N GLY A 315 4.61 -7.87 2.32
CA GLY A 315 5.67 -8.70 1.73
C GLY A 315 6.43 -9.61 2.71
N GLY A 316 6.17 -9.51 4.02
CA GLY A 316 6.84 -10.30 5.06
C GLY A 316 8.25 -9.81 5.40
N VAL A 317 9.01 -10.65 6.11
CA VAL A 317 10.39 -10.37 6.55
C VAL A 317 11.32 -11.41 5.92
N SER A 318 12.48 -10.98 5.39
CA SER A 318 13.46 -11.91 4.84
C SER A 318 14.02 -12.86 5.91
N GLY A 319 14.45 -14.06 5.53
CA GLY A 319 15.02 -15.03 6.48
C GLY A 319 16.24 -14.47 7.25
N ASP A 320 17.05 -13.66 6.58
CA ASP A 320 18.20 -12.98 7.17
C ASP A 320 17.75 -11.95 8.23
N ALA A 321 16.77 -11.10 7.90
CA ALA A 321 16.23 -10.11 8.85
C ALA A 321 15.46 -10.75 10.01
N ALA A 322 14.72 -11.84 9.76
CA ALA A 322 14.04 -12.60 10.80
C ALA A 322 15.03 -13.28 11.78
N SER A 323 16.18 -13.74 11.26
CA SER A 323 17.27 -14.29 12.09
C SER A 323 17.86 -13.20 12.98
N HIS A 324 18.15 -12.02 12.41
CA HIS A 324 18.70 -10.89 13.16
C HIS A 324 17.72 -10.33 14.21
N LEU A 325 16.42 -10.27 13.91
CA LEU A 325 15.40 -9.91 14.90
C LEU A 325 15.33 -10.92 16.06
N ALA A 326 15.56 -12.21 15.79
CA ALA A 326 15.60 -13.24 16.82
C ALA A 326 16.89 -13.17 17.68
N GLU A 327 18.01 -12.71 17.11
CA GLU A 327 19.24 -12.40 17.85
C GLU A 327 19.01 -11.21 18.79
N LEU A 328 18.54 -10.08 18.26
CA LEU A 328 18.24 -8.86 19.05
C LEU A 328 17.23 -9.12 20.17
N ALA A 329 16.20 -9.95 19.91
CA ALA A 329 15.22 -10.33 20.94
C ALA A 329 15.81 -11.26 22.01
N ALA A 330 16.86 -12.03 21.70
CA ALA A 330 17.56 -12.86 22.68
C ALA A 330 18.57 -12.04 23.50
N GLU A 331 19.22 -11.04 22.89
CA GLU A 331 20.07 -10.06 23.59
C GLU A 331 19.24 -9.22 24.58
N ALA A 332 18.12 -8.66 24.13
CA ALA A 332 17.22 -7.86 24.97
C ALA A 332 16.46 -8.65 26.05
N ALA A 333 16.55 -9.98 26.05
CA ALA A 333 16.02 -10.86 27.09
C ALA A 333 17.10 -11.35 28.07
N ALA A 334 18.37 -11.01 27.83
CA ALA A 334 19.52 -11.31 28.70
C ALA A 334 19.98 -10.09 29.53
N GLU A 335 19.48 -8.88 29.22
CA GLU A 335 19.61 -7.67 30.05
C GLU A 335 18.52 -7.60 31.14
#